data_AF-K7Z7Q4-F1
#
_entry.id   AF-K7Z7Q4-F1
#
_cell.length_a   1.000
_cell.length_b   1.000
_cell.length_c   1.000
_cell.angle_alpha   90.00
_cell.angle_beta   90.00
_cell.angle_gamma   90.00
#
_symmetry.space_group_name_H-M   'P 1'
#
loop_
_entity.id
_entity.type
_entity.pdbx_description
1 polymer ?
#
loop_
_entity_poly.entity_id
_entity_poly.type
_entity_poly.pdbx_seq_one_letter_code
_entity_poly.pdbx_strand_id
1 'polypeptide(L)'
;KMNGDKASIAEICNNLKAGPLDPNTEVIVGCPAIYISYARSLLPETIGVAGQNCYKVAKGAFTGEISPAMLKDAGANWVIIGHSERRQIFGETDELIGEKCAHALAEGLKVIACIGETLSEREAGKTEEVVFRQMKVLSNFIKDWTNVVVAYEPVWA
;
A
#
# COMPACT_ATOMS: atom_id res chain seq x y z
N LYS A 1 -2.91 4.96 7.38
CA LYS A 1 -1.96 5.26 8.48
C LYS A 1 -2.41 4.57 9.78
N MET A 2 -1.65 4.73 10.87
CA MET A 2 -1.91 4.11 12.19
C MET A 2 -3.02 4.83 12.97
N ASN A 3 -4.25 4.76 12.47
CA ASN A 3 -5.44 5.34 13.10
C ASN A 3 -6.63 4.37 13.06
N GLY A 4 -7.54 4.53 14.01
CA GLY A 4 -8.83 3.86 14.04
C GLY A 4 -8.97 2.82 15.14
N ASP A 5 -10.23 2.58 15.48
CA ASP A 5 -10.74 1.52 16.34
C ASP A 5 -11.99 0.90 15.68
N LYS A 6 -12.59 -0.12 16.29
CA LYS A 6 -13.76 -0.78 15.69
C LYS A 6 -14.96 0.16 15.48
N ALA A 7 -15.14 1.18 16.31
CA ALA A 7 -16.26 2.10 16.21
C ALA A 7 -16.07 3.07 15.04
N SER A 8 -14.94 3.77 15.01
CA SER A 8 -14.57 4.71 13.93
C SER A 8 -14.43 4.02 12.58
N ILE A 9 -13.90 2.78 12.53
CA ILE A 9 -13.85 1.99 11.29
C ILE A 9 -15.26 1.65 10.81
N ALA A 10 -16.17 1.26 11.71
CA ALA A 10 -17.55 0.97 11.32
C ALA A 10 -18.27 2.21 10.78
N GLU A 11 -18.05 3.37 11.39
CA GLU A 11 -18.57 4.64 10.91
C GLU A 11 -18.08 4.94 9.48
N ILE A 12 -16.77 4.87 9.23
CA ILE A 12 -16.20 5.07 7.88
C ILE A 12 -16.81 4.07 6.88
N CYS A 13 -16.89 2.79 7.26
CA CYS A 13 -17.45 1.76 6.38
C CYS A 13 -18.94 2.00 6.07
N ASN A 14 -19.72 2.46 7.05
CA ASN A 14 -21.12 2.79 6.87
C ASN A 14 -21.31 4.03 5.98
N ASN A 15 -20.46 5.05 6.14
CA ASN A 15 -20.47 6.23 5.28
C ASN A 15 -20.18 5.87 3.82
N LEU A 16 -19.17 5.01 3.57
CA LEU A 16 -18.85 4.54 2.23
C LEU A 16 -19.96 3.69 1.57
N LYS A 17 -20.81 3.04 2.38
CA LYS A 17 -21.97 2.26 1.89
C LYS A 17 -23.20 3.13 1.59
N ALA A 18 -23.33 4.28 2.22
CA ALA A 18 -24.58 5.04 2.23
C ALA A 18 -24.85 5.82 0.93
N GLY A 19 -23.79 6.23 0.22
CA GLY A 19 -23.92 6.96 -1.05
C GLY A 19 -23.76 6.03 -2.26
N PRO A 20 -24.39 6.34 -3.40
CA PRO A 20 -23.97 5.71 -4.65
C PRO A 20 -22.55 6.17 -4.95
N LEU A 21 -21.60 5.24 -4.97
CA LEU A 21 -20.30 5.47 -5.55
C LEU A 21 -20.45 5.39 -7.07
N ASP A 22 -19.69 6.19 -7.82
CA ASP A 22 -19.63 6.07 -9.27
C ASP A 22 -19.12 4.66 -9.63
N PRO A 23 -19.88 3.84 -10.38
CA PRO A 23 -19.47 2.48 -10.73
C PRO A 23 -18.19 2.42 -11.58
N ASN A 24 -17.75 3.54 -12.15
CA ASN A 24 -16.50 3.65 -12.90
C ASN A 24 -15.28 4.03 -12.03
N THR A 25 -15.47 4.24 -10.73
CA THR A 25 -14.39 4.58 -9.78
C THR A 25 -14.03 3.37 -8.92
N GLU A 26 -12.75 2.96 -8.94
CA GLU A 26 -12.23 1.97 -7.99
C GLU A 26 -11.91 2.65 -6.66
N VAL A 27 -12.49 2.15 -5.56
CA VAL A 27 -12.28 2.68 -4.21
C VAL A 27 -11.52 1.65 -3.38
N ILE A 28 -10.44 2.07 -2.72
CA ILE A 28 -9.60 1.21 -1.87
C ILE A 28 -9.40 1.86 -0.51
N VAL A 29 -9.57 1.09 0.57
CA VAL A 29 -9.35 1.52 1.96
C VAL A 29 -8.08 0.89 2.53
N GLY A 30 -7.07 1.70 2.83
CA GLY A 30 -5.84 1.27 3.51
C GLY A 30 -6.03 1.11 5.02
N CYS A 31 -6.08 -0.12 5.52
CA CYS A 31 -6.49 -0.46 6.88
C CYS A 31 -5.30 -0.95 7.73
N PRO A 32 -5.16 -0.55 9.01
CA PRO A 32 -4.23 -1.20 9.93
C PRO A 32 -4.47 -2.70 9.96
N ALA A 33 -3.40 -3.51 9.91
CA ALA A 33 -3.52 -4.94 9.63
C ALA A 33 -4.44 -5.71 10.59
N ILE A 34 -4.44 -5.31 11.87
CA ILE A 34 -5.29 -5.91 12.92
C ILE A 34 -6.81 -5.73 12.68
N TYR A 35 -7.20 -4.84 11.78
CA TYR A 35 -8.59 -4.52 11.47
C TYR A 35 -9.01 -4.91 10.06
N ILE A 36 -8.15 -5.53 9.25
CA ILE A 36 -8.47 -5.88 7.85
C ILE A 36 -9.72 -6.76 7.76
N SER A 37 -9.77 -7.86 8.51
CA SER A 37 -10.92 -8.78 8.45
C SER A 37 -12.20 -8.12 8.96
N TYR A 38 -12.09 -7.23 9.95
CA TYR A 38 -13.22 -6.46 10.44
C TYR A 38 -13.75 -5.49 9.38
N ALA A 39 -12.88 -4.66 8.78
CA ALA A 39 -13.25 -3.76 7.69
C ALA A 39 -13.83 -4.53 6.50
N ARG A 40 -13.23 -5.66 6.13
CA ARG A 40 -13.72 -6.51 5.05
C ARG A 40 -15.14 -7.02 5.29
N SER A 41 -15.46 -7.42 6.53
CA SER A 41 -16.79 -7.89 6.92
C SER A 41 -17.88 -6.80 6.84
N LEU A 42 -17.49 -5.52 6.86
CA LEU A 42 -18.40 -4.38 6.87
C LEU A 42 -18.57 -3.74 5.50
N LEU A 43 -17.56 -3.83 4.63
CA LEU A 43 -17.51 -3.18 3.32
C LEU A 43 -18.02 -4.11 2.21
N PRO A 44 -18.73 -3.59 1.19
CA PRO A 44 -19.11 -4.35 0.01
C PRO A 44 -17.87 -4.77 -0.80
N GLU A 45 -17.95 -5.87 -1.55
CA GLU A 45 -16.82 -6.39 -2.35
C GLU A 45 -16.33 -5.40 -3.42
N THR A 46 -17.18 -4.46 -3.84
CA THR A 46 -16.83 -3.38 -4.77
C THR A 46 -15.81 -2.39 -4.21
N ILE A 47 -15.61 -2.34 -2.89
CA ILE A 47 -14.59 -1.54 -2.24
C ILE A 47 -13.40 -2.44 -1.86
N GLY A 48 -12.22 -2.14 -2.40
CA GLY A 48 -10.98 -2.81 -2.06
C GLY A 48 -10.53 -2.53 -0.62
N VAL A 49 -9.82 -3.49 -0.03
CA VAL A 49 -9.17 -3.33 1.28
C VAL A 49 -7.68 -3.59 1.09
N ALA A 50 -6.87 -2.64 1.55
CA ALA A 50 -5.42 -2.71 1.44
C ALA A 50 -4.76 -2.90 2.80
N GLY A 51 -3.79 -3.82 2.86
CA GLY A 51 -2.77 -3.77 3.91
C GLY A 51 -1.90 -2.52 3.76
N GLN A 52 -1.40 -1.98 4.86
CA GLN A 52 -0.55 -0.77 4.85
C GLN A 52 0.96 -1.07 4.69
N ASN A 53 1.34 -2.35 4.75
CA ASN A 53 2.68 -2.87 4.44
C ASN A 53 2.58 -4.40 4.33
N CYS A 54 3.56 -5.02 3.69
CA CYS A 54 3.82 -6.46 3.81
C CYS A 54 5.32 -6.74 3.62
N TYR A 55 5.74 -7.97 3.88
CA TYR A 55 7.13 -8.38 3.75
C TYR A 55 7.44 -9.08 2.43
N LYS A 56 8.74 -9.26 2.15
CA LYS A 56 9.25 -9.75 0.86
C LYS A 56 9.30 -11.28 0.70
N VAL A 57 8.90 -12.03 1.73
CA VAL A 57 8.86 -13.50 1.70
C VAL A 57 7.62 -14.03 2.42
N ALA A 58 7.21 -15.24 2.05
CA ALA A 58 5.94 -15.82 2.50
C ALA A 58 5.89 -16.12 4.01
N LYS A 59 7.01 -16.55 4.60
CA LYS A 59 7.16 -16.91 6.02
C LYS A 59 8.63 -16.99 6.42
N GLY A 60 8.90 -16.89 7.73
CA GLY A 60 10.24 -17.04 8.29
C GLY A 60 10.36 -16.38 9.66
N ALA A 61 11.60 -16.24 10.14
CA ALA A 61 11.90 -15.58 11.41
C ALA A 61 11.86 -14.04 11.28
N PHE A 62 10.66 -13.49 11.00
CA PHE A 62 10.40 -12.05 10.81
C PHE A 62 9.34 -11.58 11.79
N THR A 63 9.64 -11.65 13.09
CA THR A 63 8.69 -11.29 14.16
C THR A 63 8.12 -9.89 13.95
N GLY A 64 6.79 -9.79 13.89
CA GLY A 64 6.06 -8.53 13.70
C GLY A 64 5.72 -8.21 12.23
N GLU A 65 6.33 -8.90 11.27
CA GLU A 65 6.00 -8.73 9.86
C GLU A 65 4.77 -9.57 9.44
N ILE A 66 4.16 -9.16 8.33
CA ILE A 66 2.97 -9.79 7.74
C ILE A 66 3.27 -10.09 6.28
N SER A 67 3.02 -11.33 5.85
CA SER A 67 3.21 -11.71 4.44
C SER A 67 2.00 -11.33 3.58
N PRO A 68 2.17 -11.17 2.25
CA PRO A 68 1.05 -10.93 1.34
C PRO A 68 -0.05 -12.00 1.46
N ALA A 69 0.34 -13.27 1.63
CA ALA A 69 -0.61 -14.37 1.81
C ALA A 69 -1.49 -14.19 3.06
N MET A 70 -0.93 -13.71 4.18
CA MET A 70 -1.70 -13.41 5.40
C MET A 70 -2.69 -12.25 5.19
N LEU A 71 -2.29 -11.21 4.46
CA LEU A 71 -3.21 -10.10 4.13
C LEU A 71 -4.38 -10.60 3.28
N LYS A 72 -4.10 -11.45 2.28
CA LYS A 72 -5.10 -12.06 1.41
C LYS A 72 -6.08 -12.94 2.18
N ASP A 73 -5.56 -13.77 3.08
CA ASP A 73 -6.36 -14.62 3.97
C ASP A 73 -7.26 -13.79 4.89
N ALA A 74 -6.76 -12.64 5.37
CA ALA A 74 -7.56 -11.69 6.15
C ALA A 74 -8.62 -10.95 5.33
N GLY A 75 -8.60 -11.04 4.00
CA GLY A 75 -9.58 -10.45 3.08
C GLY A 75 -9.13 -9.18 2.35
N ALA A 76 -7.84 -8.81 2.42
CA ALA A 76 -7.28 -7.74 1.60
C ALA A 76 -7.04 -8.22 0.16
N ASN A 77 -7.24 -7.33 -0.80
CA ASN A 77 -6.92 -7.55 -2.22
C ASN A 77 -5.88 -6.56 -2.75
N TRP A 78 -5.51 -5.57 -1.93
CA TRP A 78 -4.49 -4.57 -2.22
C TRP A 78 -3.43 -4.52 -1.11
N VAL A 79 -2.29 -3.91 -1.41
CA VAL A 79 -1.31 -3.52 -0.40
C VAL A 79 -0.59 -2.23 -0.80
N ILE A 80 -0.36 -1.35 0.17
CA ILE A 80 0.45 -0.14 0.01
C ILE A 80 1.90 -0.49 0.33
N ILE A 81 2.83 -0.18 -0.58
CA ILE A 81 4.25 -0.48 -0.44
C ILE A 81 5.07 0.75 -0.81
N GLY A 82 6.10 1.05 -0.01
CA GLY A 82 7.00 2.18 -0.25
C GLY A 82 6.44 3.54 0.16
N HIS A 83 5.41 3.58 1.01
CA HIS A 83 4.89 4.84 1.57
C HIS A 83 6.02 5.64 2.24
N SER A 84 5.96 6.97 2.14
CA SER A 84 7.02 7.88 2.61
C SER A 84 7.43 7.65 4.07
N GLU A 85 6.47 7.44 4.97
CA GLU A 85 6.71 7.10 6.38
C GLU A 85 7.60 5.85 6.53
N ARG A 86 7.42 4.81 5.69
CA ARG A 86 8.22 3.58 5.73
C ARG A 86 9.65 3.82 5.25
N ARG A 87 9.82 4.66 4.24
CA ARG A 87 11.15 5.07 3.72
C ARG A 87 11.91 5.91 4.76
N GLN A 88 11.27 6.95 5.27
CA GLN A 88 11.94 7.97 6.08
C GLN A 88 12.10 7.57 7.55
N ILE A 89 11.08 6.95 8.14
CA ILE A 89 11.08 6.62 9.58
C ILE A 89 11.66 5.22 9.81
N PHE A 90 11.35 4.28 8.93
CA PHE A 90 11.73 2.87 9.09
C PHE A 90 12.86 2.42 8.17
N GLY A 91 13.39 3.31 7.33
CA GLY A 91 14.57 3.06 6.51
C GLY A 91 14.37 2.03 5.40
N GLU A 92 13.15 1.84 4.90
CA GLU A 92 12.92 0.91 3.78
C GLU A 92 13.55 1.43 2.48
N THR A 93 14.48 0.66 1.91
CA THR A 93 15.23 1.02 0.69
C THR A 93 14.43 0.75 -0.58
N ASP A 94 14.85 1.38 -1.69
CA ASP A 94 14.25 1.16 -3.02
C ASP A 94 14.26 -0.33 -3.42
N GLU A 95 15.35 -1.05 -3.12
CA GLU A 95 15.48 -2.48 -3.40
C GLU A 95 14.50 -3.32 -2.58
N LEU A 96 14.40 -3.07 -1.27
CA LEU A 96 13.48 -3.79 -0.40
C LEU A 96 12.02 -3.58 -0.86
N ILE A 97 11.69 -2.37 -1.24
CA ILE A 97 10.37 -2.00 -1.77
C ILE A 97 10.09 -2.75 -3.07
N GLY A 98 11.07 -2.81 -3.98
CA GLY A 98 10.98 -3.62 -5.19
C GLY A 98 10.74 -5.11 -4.92
N GLU A 99 11.49 -5.71 -3.99
CA GLU A 99 11.31 -7.11 -3.56
C GLU A 99 9.90 -7.35 -2.99
N LYS A 100 9.41 -6.45 -2.13
CA LYS A 100 8.06 -6.51 -1.55
C LYS A 100 6.97 -6.42 -2.62
N CYS A 101 7.09 -5.48 -3.56
CA CYS A 101 6.13 -5.34 -4.66
C CYS A 101 6.05 -6.60 -5.51
N ALA A 102 7.20 -7.16 -5.90
CA ALA A 102 7.23 -8.40 -6.68
C ALA A 102 6.59 -9.57 -5.92
N HIS A 103 6.89 -9.73 -4.62
CA HIS A 103 6.29 -10.80 -3.83
C HIS A 103 4.77 -10.62 -3.67
N ALA A 104 4.30 -9.40 -3.40
CA ALA A 104 2.87 -9.12 -3.27
C ALA A 104 2.09 -9.44 -4.56
N LEU A 105 2.63 -9.03 -5.71
CA LEU A 105 2.05 -9.36 -7.02
C LEU A 105 2.05 -10.87 -7.29
N ALA A 106 3.14 -11.57 -6.95
CA ALA A 106 3.23 -13.02 -7.13
C ALA A 106 2.20 -13.81 -6.29
N GLU A 107 1.81 -13.28 -5.12
CA GLU A 107 0.75 -13.86 -4.27
C GLU A 107 -0.68 -13.42 -4.70
N GLY A 108 -0.77 -12.59 -5.75
CA GLY A 108 -2.02 -12.13 -6.35
C GLY A 108 -2.68 -10.97 -5.62
N LEU A 109 -1.94 -10.20 -4.81
CA LEU A 109 -2.39 -8.87 -4.37
C LEU A 109 -2.13 -7.85 -5.48
N LYS A 110 -3.00 -6.85 -5.58
CA LYS A 110 -2.70 -5.62 -6.31
C LYS A 110 -1.84 -4.69 -5.44
N VAL A 111 -1.00 -3.85 -6.04
CA VAL A 111 -0.03 -3.01 -5.32
C VAL A 111 -0.26 -1.52 -5.58
N ILE A 112 -0.31 -0.74 -4.51
CA ILE A 112 -0.18 0.72 -4.54
C ILE A 112 1.29 1.01 -4.20
N ALA A 113 2.11 1.29 -5.21
CA ALA A 113 3.53 1.57 -5.07
C ALA A 113 3.77 3.08 -4.91
N CYS A 114 4.21 3.51 -3.74
CA CYS A 114 4.44 4.92 -3.46
C CYS A 114 5.87 5.36 -3.84
N ILE A 115 5.95 6.52 -4.48
CA ILE A 115 7.19 7.22 -4.87
C ILE A 115 7.08 8.69 -4.51
N GLY A 116 8.21 9.36 -4.34
CA GLY A 116 8.24 10.79 -4.04
C GLY A 116 9.56 11.23 -3.42
N GLU A 117 9.79 12.54 -3.53
CA GLU A 117 10.94 13.25 -3.00
C GLU A 117 10.66 13.92 -1.65
N THR A 118 11.71 14.08 -0.86
CA THR A 118 11.71 14.88 0.36
C THR A 118 11.69 16.38 0.07
N LEU A 119 11.38 17.20 1.10
CA LEU A 119 11.42 18.67 0.96
C LEU A 119 12.79 19.17 0.48
N SER A 120 13.87 18.64 1.05
CA SER A 120 15.23 19.06 0.70
C SER A 120 15.62 18.64 -0.72
N GLU A 121 15.19 17.46 -1.18
CA GLU A 121 15.39 17.03 -2.57
C GLU A 121 14.61 17.92 -3.55
N ARG A 122 13.38 18.31 -3.20
CA ARG A 122 12.59 19.26 -4.00
C ARG A 122 13.25 20.63 -4.07
N GLU A 123 13.65 21.19 -2.94
CA GLU A 123 14.34 22.50 -2.86
C GLU A 123 15.68 22.50 -3.62
N ALA A 124 16.32 21.34 -3.73
CA ALA A 124 17.51 21.12 -4.55
C ALA A 124 17.23 20.84 -6.04
N GLY A 125 15.97 20.88 -6.48
CA GLY A 125 15.57 20.62 -7.87
C GLY A 125 15.70 19.17 -8.30
N LYS A 126 15.67 18.20 -7.37
CA LYS A 126 15.93 16.77 -7.62
C LYS A 126 14.66 15.92 -7.72
N THR A 127 13.47 16.51 -7.80
CA THR A 127 12.21 15.76 -7.87
C THR A 127 12.24 14.67 -8.95
N GLU A 128 12.59 15.03 -10.19
CA GLU A 128 12.64 14.09 -11.32
C GLU A 128 13.71 13.00 -11.12
N GLU A 129 14.89 13.37 -10.62
CA GLU A 129 15.99 12.43 -10.33
C GLU A 129 15.53 11.35 -9.33
N VAL A 130 14.85 11.77 -8.26
CA VAL A 130 14.40 10.89 -7.18
C VAL A 130 13.30 9.96 -7.67
N VAL A 131 12.25 10.49 -8.30
CA VAL A 131 11.13 9.64 -8.79
C VAL A 131 11.60 8.71 -9.90
N PHE A 132 12.52 9.14 -10.77
CA PHE A 132 13.11 8.28 -11.79
C PHE A 132 13.92 7.15 -11.18
N ARG A 133 14.77 7.43 -10.17
CA ARG A 133 15.54 6.40 -9.45
C ARG A 133 14.61 5.35 -8.84
N GLN A 134 13.59 5.79 -8.10
CA GLN A 134 12.64 4.89 -7.44
C GLN A 134 11.87 4.04 -8.46
N MET A 135 11.35 4.65 -9.53
CA MET A 135 10.66 3.94 -10.61
C MET A 135 11.57 2.98 -11.37
N LYS A 136 12.84 3.36 -11.60
CA LYS A 136 13.82 2.50 -12.24
C LYS A 136 14.05 1.23 -11.43
N VAL A 137 14.22 1.35 -10.11
CA VAL A 137 14.36 0.18 -9.23
C VAL A 137 13.10 -0.68 -9.27
N LEU A 138 11.91 -0.09 -9.13
CA LEU A 138 10.65 -0.84 -9.24
C LEU A 138 10.54 -1.63 -10.56
N SER A 139 10.92 -1.04 -11.70
CA SER A 139 10.90 -1.72 -13.01
C SER A 139 11.84 -2.92 -13.13
N ASN A 140 12.87 -3.00 -12.28
CA ASN A 140 13.74 -4.16 -12.23
C ASN A 140 13.01 -5.38 -11.64
N PHE A 141 12.04 -5.17 -10.75
CA PHE A 141 11.30 -6.21 -10.04
C PHE A 141 9.89 -6.45 -10.62
N ILE A 142 9.20 -5.40 -11.07
CA ILE A 142 7.84 -5.45 -11.62
C ILE A 142 7.92 -5.53 -13.14
N LYS A 143 7.46 -6.65 -13.71
CA LYS A 143 7.44 -6.87 -15.17
C LYS A 143 6.05 -6.69 -15.78
N ASP A 144 5.00 -6.98 -15.01
CA ASP A 144 3.62 -6.72 -15.36
C ASP A 144 3.04 -5.67 -14.41
N TRP A 145 2.56 -4.57 -14.98
CA TRP A 145 2.04 -3.41 -14.26
C TRP A 145 0.50 -3.38 -14.21
N THR A 146 -0.17 -4.40 -14.77
CA THR A 146 -1.65 -4.49 -14.83
C THR A 146 -2.31 -4.36 -13.46
N ASN A 147 -1.66 -4.87 -12.41
CA ASN A 147 -2.15 -4.85 -11.03
C ASN A 147 -1.39 -3.86 -10.13
N VAL A 148 -0.79 -2.81 -10.72
CA VAL A 148 -0.01 -1.81 -10.01
C VAL A 148 -0.58 -0.41 -10.25
N VAL A 149 -0.78 0.32 -9.16
CA VAL A 149 -1.03 1.77 -9.17
C VAL A 149 0.19 2.45 -8.59
N VAL A 150 0.70 3.47 -9.27
CA VAL A 150 1.78 4.31 -8.76
C VAL A 150 1.17 5.51 -8.05
N ALA A 151 1.49 5.67 -6.78
CA ALA A 151 1.10 6.83 -5.99
C ALA A 151 2.29 7.79 -5.86
N TYR A 152 2.21 8.94 -6.53
CA TYR A 152 3.18 10.01 -6.32
C TYR A 152 2.78 10.80 -5.07
N GLU A 153 3.60 10.71 -4.03
CA GLU A 153 3.40 11.33 -2.72
C GLU A 153 4.57 12.28 -2.43
N PRO A 154 4.43 13.59 -2.72
CA PRO A 154 5.41 14.57 -2.26
C PRO A 154 5.53 14.50 -0.73
N VAL A 155 6.68 14.04 -0.21
CA VAL A 155 6.85 13.75 1.23
C VAL A 155 6.70 14.99 2.11
N TRP A 156 6.83 16.17 1.49
CA TRP A 156 6.77 17.48 2.12
C TRP A 156 5.36 18.07 2.23
N ALA A 157 4.36 17.43 1.64
CA ALA A 157 2.96 17.89 1.63
C ALA A 157 2.13 17.31 2.78
#